data_AF-A0A1X3ITB4-F1
#
_entry.id   AF-A0A1X3ITB4-F1
#
_cell.length_a   1.000
_cell.length_b   1.000
_cell.length_c   1.000
_cell.angle_alpha   90.00
_cell.angle_beta   90.00
_cell.angle_gamma   90.00
#
_symmetry.space_group_name_H-M   'P 1'
#
loop_
_entity.id
_entity.type
_entity.pdbx_description
1 polymer ?
#
loop_
_entity_poly.entity_id
_entity_poly.type
_entity_poly.pdbx_seq_one_letter_code
_entity_poly.pdbx_strand_id
1 'polypeptide(L)' 'MKTFRWKVKPGMDVASAPSVRKVRFGDGYSQRAPAGLNANLKTYSVTLSVPR' A
#
# COMPACT_ATOMS: atom_id res chain seq x y z
N MET A 1 13.19 0.72 -15.04
CA MET A 1 13.12 0.67 -13.57
C MET A 1 14.42 0.08 -13.05
N LYS A 2 15.08 0.69 -12.06
CA LYS A 2 16.29 0.13 -11.44
C LYS A 2 15.89 -0.58 -10.15
N THR A 3 16.36 -1.81 -9.97
CA THR A 3 16.10 -2.63 -8.78
C THR A 3 17.34 -2.68 -7.92
N PHE A 4 17.22 -2.27 -6.66
CA PHE A 4 18.29 -2.41 -5.69
C PHE A 4 18.29 -3.82 -5.10
N ARG A 5 19.46 -4.48 -5.08
CA ARG A 5 19.61 -5.89 -4.67
C ARG A 5 20.28 -6.07 -3.30
N TRP A 6 20.23 -5.04 -2.44
CA TRP A 6 20.79 -5.14 -1.10
C TRP A 6 20.04 -6.16 -0.25
N LYS A 7 20.75 -6.79 0.70
CA LYS A 7 20.11 -7.69 1.67
C LYS A 7 19.25 -6.88 2.62
N VAL A 8 17.95 -7.20 2.68
CA VAL A 8 16.99 -6.66 3.65
C VAL A 8 17.07 -7.49 4.92
N LYS A 9 17.10 -6.86 6.10
CA LYS A 9 17.04 -7.60 7.38
C LYS A 9 15.64 -8.24 7.57
N PRO A 10 15.54 -9.42 8.20
CA PRO A 10 14.25 -10.05 8.47
C PRO A 10 13.44 -9.24 9.51
N GLY A 11 12.12 -9.49 9.58
CA GLY A 11 11.23 -8.85 10.55
C GLY A 11 10.79 -7.42 10.18
N MET A 12 10.80 -7.08 8.89
CA MET A 12 10.33 -5.78 8.40
C MET A 12 8.81 -5.80 8.17
N ASP A 13 8.19 -4.65 8.42
CA ASP A 13 6.75 -4.49 8.29
C ASP A 13 6.32 -3.98 6.91
N VAL A 14 5.18 -4.51 6.45
CA VAL A 14 4.46 -4.03 5.28
C VAL A 14 3.08 -3.57 5.71
N ALA A 15 2.81 -2.28 5.53
CA ALA A 15 1.52 -1.69 5.85
C ALA A 15 0.76 -1.30 4.58
N SER A 16 -0.56 -1.27 4.67
CA SER A 16 -1.42 -0.62 3.67
C SER A 16 -2.70 -0.14 4.29
N ALA A 17 -3.14 1.07 3.91
CA ALA A 17 -4.43 1.62 4.26
C ALA A 17 -5.25 1.85 2.99
N PRO A 18 -6.17 0.93 2.63
CA PRO A 18 -6.95 1.05 1.41
C PRO A 18 -7.84 2.29 1.42
N SER A 19 -7.69 3.15 0.42
CA SER A 19 -8.51 4.34 0.22
C SER A 19 -9.68 4.03 -0.70
N VAL A 20 -10.90 4.20 -0.18
CA VAL A 20 -12.14 3.80 -0.88
C VAL A 20 -13.16 4.93 -0.79
N ARG A 21 -13.73 5.30 -1.93
CA ARG A 21 -14.89 6.20 -1.98
C ARG A 21 -16.16 5.36 -1.82
N LYS A 22 -17.06 5.78 -0.94
CA LYS A 22 -18.40 5.19 -0.79
C LYS A 22 -19.43 6.24 -1.17
N VAL A 23 -20.32 5.89 -2.10
CA VAL A 23 -21.49 6.70 -2.48
C VAL A 23 -22.74 5.98 -1.96
N ARG A 24 -23.67 6.74 -1.39
CA ARG A 24 -25.00 6.25 -0.98
C ARG A 24 -26.03 6.83 -1.93
N PHE A 25 -26.96 6.01 -2.40
CA PHE A 25 -27.95 6.43 -3.40
C PHE A 25 -29.29 6.88 -2.79
N GLY A 26 -29.51 6.64 -1.49
CA GLY A 26 -30.69 7.09 -0.75
C GLY A 26 -31.83 6.07 -0.71
N ASP A 27 -31.76 5.02 -1.52
CA ASP A 27 -32.69 3.89 -1.63
C ASP A 27 -32.25 2.65 -0.81
N GLY A 28 -31.29 2.83 0.10
CA GLY A 28 -30.66 1.75 0.86
C GLY A 28 -29.44 1.12 0.18
N TYR A 29 -29.17 1.44 -1.09
CA TYR A 29 -27.97 0.96 -1.77
C TYR A 29 -26.76 1.89 -1.58
N SER A 30 -25.59 1.27 -1.66
CA SER A 30 -24.31 1.98 -1.69
C SER A 30 -23.33 1.30 -2.64
N GLN A 31 -22.50 2.11 -3.29
CA GLN A 31 -21.42 1.63 -4.14
C GLN A 31 -20.07 2.05 -3.55
N ARG A 32 -19.06 1.19 -3.71
CA ARG A 32 -17.67 1.47 -3.34
C ARG A 32 -16.79 1.45 -4.58
N ALA A 33 -15.86 2.38 -4.66
CA ALA A 33 -14.86 2.44 -5.72
C ALA A 33 -13.47 2.76 -5.13
N PRO A 34 -12.39 2.20 -5.68
CA PRO A 34 -11.02 2.58 -5.32
C PRO A 34 -10.82 4.09 -5.48
N ALA A 35 -10.16 4.73 -4.51
CA ALA A 35 -9.83 6.14 -4.61
C ALA A 35 -8.53 6.33 -5.40
N GLY A 36 -8.63 6.50 -6.72
CA GLY A 36 -7.50 6.81 -7.60
C GLY A 36 -6.61 5.61 -7.93
N LEU A 37 -5.44 5.88 -8.54
CA LEU A 37 -4.52 4.88 -9.10
C LEU A 37 -3.86 3.97 -8.05
N ASN A 38 -3.56 4.49 -6.85
CA ASN A 38 -2.87 3.76 -5.78
C ASN A 38 -3.77 3.57 -4.55
N ALA A 39 -5.03 3.20 -4.77
CA ALA A 39 -6.02 3.01 -3.71
C ALA A 39 -5.64 1.97 -2.65
N ASN A 40 -4.65 1.12 -2.91
CA ASN A 40 -4.08 0.19 -1.92
C ASN A 40 -2.55 0.29 -1.90
N LEU A 41 -2.05 1.49 -1.61
CA LEU A 41 -0.61 1.73 -1.56
C LEU A 41 0.03 0.90 -0.44
N LYS A 42 1.06 0.14 -0.81
CA LYS A 42 1.89 -0.64 0.11
C LYS A 42 3.06 0.22 0.57
N THR A 43 3.19 0.38 1.88
CA THR A 43 4.32 1.06 2.52
C THR A 43 5.23 0.00 3.14
N TYR A 44 6.51 0.05 2.78
CA TYR A 44 7.52 -0.86 3.26
C TYR A 44 8.50 -0.10 4.15
N SER A 45 8.64 -0.54 5.39
CA SER A 45 9.65 -0.02 6.31
C SER A 45 10.82 -1.00 6.34
N VAL A 46 11.87 -0.74 5.57
CA VAL A 46 12.99 -1.67 5.38
C VAL A 46 14.30 -1.17 5.98
N THR A 47 15.06 -2.06 6.60
CA THR A 47 16.47 -1.83 6.95
C THR A 47 17.37 -2.66 6.06
N LEU A 48 18.37 -2.02 5.46
CA LEU A 48 19.31 -2.63 4.52
C LEU A 48 20.64 -2.92 5.22
N SER A 49 21.29 -4.03 4.87
CA SER A 49 22.68 -4.31 5.22
C SER A 49 23.58 -4.00 4.02
N VAL A 50 24.51 -3.06 4.18
CA VAL A 50 25.46 -2.65 3.14
C VAL A 50 26.88 -3.09 3.56
N PRO A 51 27.63 -3.80 2.70
CA PRO A 51 29.04 -4.08 2.94
C PRO A 51 29.84 -2.77 3.01
N ARG A 52 30.83 -2.71 3.90
CA ARG A 52 31.68 -1.52 4.07
C ARG A 52 32.74 -1.43 2.99
#